data_AF-A0A2X2DV18-F1
#
_entry.id   AF-A0A2X2DV18-F1
#
_cell.length_a   1.000
_cell.length_b   1.000
_cell.length_c   1.000
_cell.angle_alpha   90.00
_cell.angle_beta   90.00
_cell.angle_gamma   90.00
#
_symmetry.space_group_name_H-M   'P 1'
#
loop_
_entity.id
_entity.type
_entity.pdbx_description
1 polymer ?
#
loop_
_entity_poly.entity_id
_entity_poly.type
_entity_poly.pdbx_seq_one_letter_code
_entity_poly.pdbx_strand_id
1 'polypeptide(L)' 'MQLAKKIGVSQQQFSRYERGMNKIDLRHLVLLALYLNTPIYWFFEDCYVKKPSLNNKGIDKRNYVIAQATPDAFHY' A
#
# COMPACT_ATOMS: atom_id res chain seq x y z
N MET A 1 21.94 4.50 -1.50
CA MET A 1 21.94 5.97 -1.34
C MET A 1 21.32 6.77 -2.49
N GLN A 2 21.22 6.27 -3.73
CA GLN A 2 20.69 7.10 -4.83
C GLN A 2 19.16 7.20 -4.88
N LEU A 3 18.43 6.21 -4.35
CA LEU A 3 16.97 6.15 -4.46
C LEU A 3 16.27 7.26 -3.67
N ALA A 4 16.76 7.58 -2.46
CA ALA A 4 16.27 8.70 -1.66
C ALA A 4 16.34 10.04 -2.42
N LYS A 5 17.46 10.28 -3.11
CA LYS A 5 17.64 11.48 -3.96
C LYS A 5 16.68 11.48 -5.15
N LYS A 6 16.50 10.34 -5.81
CA LYS A 6 15.61 10.19 -6.96
C LYS A 6 14.15 10.51 -6.61
N ILE A 7 13.70 10.19 -5.39
CA ILE A 7 12.34 10.51 -4.93
C ILE A 7 12.26 11.81 -4.12
N GLY A 8 13.36 12.58 -4.02
CA GLY A 8 13.36 13.89 -3.39
C GLY A 8 13.26 13.88 -1.86
N VAL A 9 13.69 12.82 -1.18
CA VAL A 9 13.67 12.72 0.29
C VAL A 9 15.07 12.60 0.88
N SER A 10 15.22 12.98 2.16
CA SER A 10 16.49 12.78 2.86
C SER A 10 16.79 11.29 3.08
N GLN A 11 18.06 10.94 3.18
CA GLN A 11 18.47 9.54 3.44
C GLN A 11 17.92 9.03 4.78
N GLN A 12 17.83 9.90 5.79
CA GLN A 12 17.24 9.54 7.08
C GLN A 12 15.74 9.24 6.94
N GLN A 13 14.99 10.09 6.22
CA GLN A 13 13.56 9.89 5.97
C GLN A 13 13.31 8.61 5.17
N PHE A 14 14.09 8.36 4.13
CA PHE A 14 14.04 7.11 3.37
C PHE A 14 14.24 5.89 4.28
N SER A 15 15.23 5.97 5.16
CA SER A 15 15.49 4.91 6.13
C SER A 15 14.33 4.70 7.11
N ARG A 16 13.61 5.76 7.50
CA ARG A 16 12.39 5.64 8.32
C ARG A 16 11.26 4.94 7.57
N TYR A 17 11.15 5.13 6.26
CA TYR A 17 10.19 4.39 5.43
C TYR A 17 10.50 2.90 5.40
N GLU A 18 11.77 2.53 5.18
CA GLU A 18 12.18 1.11 5.13
C GLU A 18 11.89 0.36 6.44
N ARG A 19 11.96 1.06 7.59
CA ARG A 19 11.63 0.48 8.91
C ARG A 19 10.16 0.59 9.30
N GLY A 20 9.31 1.17 8.44
CA GLY A 20 7.90 1.42 8.76
C GLY A 20 7.69 2.44 9.89
N MET A 21 8.70 3.24 10.26
CA MET A 21 8.59 4.24 11.33
C MET A 21 7.84 5.50 10.88
N ASN A 22 7.84 5.79 9.58
CA ASN A 22 7.09 6.89 8.98
C ASN A 22 6.20 6.37 7.85
N LYS A 23 5.00 6.96 7.71
CA LYS A 23 4.15 6.74 6.53
C LYS A 23 4.82 7.32 5.29
N ILE A 24 4.92 6.51 4.25
CA ILE A 24 5.30 6.96 2.92
C ILE A 24 4.08 7.54 2.19
N ASP A 25 4.25 8.68 1.54
CA ASP A 25 3.22 9.28 0.69
C ASP A 25 3.13 8.52 -0.64
N LEU A 26 1.92 8.40 -1.20
CA LEU A 26 1.64 7.71 -2.46
C LEU A 26 2.47 8.27 -3.61
N ARG A 27 2.69 9.58 -3.64
CA ARG A 27 3.57 10.24 -4.62
C ARG A 27 4.96 9.60 -4.67
N HIS A 28 5.57 9.36 -3.51
CA HIS A 28 6.90 8.75 -3.43
C HIS A 28 6.86 7.28 -3.82
N LEU A 29 5.78 6.56 -3.49
CA LEU A 29 5.59 5.16 -3.87
C LEU A 29 5.47 4.99 -5.40
N VAL A 30 4.75 5.88 -6.07
CA VAL A 30 4.66 5.91 -7.55
C VAL A 30 6.01 6.19 -8.18
N LEU A 31 6.77 7.16 -7.66
CA LEU A 31 8.12 7.42 -8.14
C LEU A 31 9.04 6.21 -7.96
N LEU A 32 8.95 5.50 -6.83
CA LEU A 32 9.69 4.27 -6.58
C LEU A 32 9.34 3.19 -7.60
N ALA A 33 8.05 2.96 -7.88
CA ALA A 33 7.59 2.01 -8.88
C ALA A 33 8.21 2.28 -10.26
N LEU A 34 8.19 3.55 -10.70
CA LEU A 34 8.80 3.97 -11.97
C LEU A 34 10.33 3.74 -11.99
N TYR A 35 11.03 4.11 -10.91
CA TYR A 35 12.49 3.98 -10.86
C TYR A 35 12.99 2.54 -10.72
N LEU A 36 12.20 1.68 -10.08
CA LEU A 36 12.52 0.26 -9.92
C LEU A 36 12.00 -0.59 -11.10
N ASN A 37 11.27 0.03 -12.03
CA ASN A 37 10.59 -0.66 -13.13
C ASN A 37 9.71 -1.81 -12.62
N THR A 38 8.99 -1.54 -11.53
CA THR A 38 8.12 -2.50 -10.85
C THR A 38 6.70 -1.98 -10.86
N PRO A 39 5.68 -2.82 -11.12
CA PRO A 39 4.29 -2.40 -11.00
C PRO A 39 3.94 -1.88 -9.60
N ILE A 40 3.13 -0.83 -9.52
CA ILE A 40 2.78 -0.19 -8.24
C ILE A 40 2.07 -1.15 -7.26
N TYR A 41 1.30 -2.11 -7.78
CA TYR A 41 0.57 -3.08 -6.96
C TYR A 41 1.51 -3.99 -6.15
N TRP A 42 2.76 -4.17 -6.60
CA TRP A 42 3.75 -5.04 -5.95
C TRP A 42 4.04 -4.60 -4.50
N PHE A 43 4.05 -3.29 -4.25
CA PHE A 43 4.22 -2.74 -2.89
C PHE A 43 3.09 -3.11 -1.92
N PHE A 44 1.96 -3.61 -2.43
CA PHE A 44 0.78 -3.94 -1.65
C PHE A 44 0.53 -5.44 -1.52
N GLU A 45 1.34 -6.31 -2.13
CA GLU A 45 1.15 -7.77 -2.07
C GLU A 45 1.14 -8.26 -0.61
N ASP A 46 2.02 -7.71 0.23
CA ASP A 46 2.10 -8.02 1.66
C ASP A 46 1.12 -7.21 2.53
N CYS A 47 0.41 -6.24 1.96
CA CYS A 47 -0.61 -5.47 2.69
C CYS A 47 -1.92 -6.24 2.85
N TYR A 48 -2.16 -7.26 2.01
CA TYR A 48 -3.31 -8.13 2.14
C TYR A 48 -3.06 -9.15 3.24
N VAL A 49 -3.34 -8.76 4.48
CA VAL A 49 -3.46 -9.73 5.58
C VAL A 49 -4.51 -10.75 5.14
N LYS A 50 -4.08 -12.00 4.89
CA LYS A 50 -5.00 -13.14 4.79
C LYS A 50 -5.91 -13.02 6.00
N LYS A 51 -7.22 -12.77 5.80
CA LYS A 51 -8.20 -12.83 6.89
C LYS A 51 -7.86 -14.08 7.68
N PRO A 52 -7.51 -13.99 8.99
CA PRO A 52 -7.46 -15.19 9.80
C PRO A 52 -8.79 -15.89 9.55
N SER A 53 -8.74 -17.14 9.11
CA SER A 53 -9.91 -17.95 8.84
C SER A 53 -10.90 -17.67 9.96
N LEU A 54 -12.06 -17.11 9.61
CA LEU A 54 -13.10 -16.72 10.56
C LEU A 54 -13.50 -17.99 11.33
N ASN A 55 -12.85 -18.24 12.46
CA ASN A 55 -13.37 -19.17 13.43
C ASN A 55 -14.48 -18.40 14.16
N ASN A 56 -15.70 -18.56 13.61
CA ASN A 56 -17.00 -18.28 14.22
C ASN A 56 -16.97 -17.54 15.56
N LYS A 57 -17.03 -16.21 15.53
CA LYS A 57 -17.69 -15.36 16.54
C LYS A 57 -17.74 -13.90 16.07
N GLY A 58 -18.93 -13.48 15.61
CA GLY A 58 -19.37 -12.09 15.52
C GLY A 58 -18.83 -11.26 14.35
N ILE A 59 -19.46 -11.35 13.17
CA ILE A 59 -19.21 -10.43 12.05
C ILE A 59 -19.83 -9.06 12.38
N ASP A 60 -19.00 -8.04 12.60
CA ASP A 60 -19.44 -6.64 12.59
C ASP A 60 -19.80 -6.26 11.14
N LYS A 61 -21.11 -6.15 10.88
CA LYS A 61 -21.71 -5.98 9.55
C LYS A 61 -21.34 -4.66 8.85
N ARG A 62 -20.69 -3.72 9.54
CA ARG A 62 -20.45 -2.37 9.01
C ARG A 62 -19.40 -2.30 7.89
N ASN A 63 -18.38 -3.18 7.91
CA ASN A 63 -17.29 -3.13 6.93
C ASN A 63 -17.56 -3.94 5.64
N TYR A 64 -18.57 -4.84 5.63
CA TYR A 64 -18.88 -5.65 4.44
C TYR A 64 -19.66 -4.88 3.37
N VAL A 65 -20.42 -3.85 3.77
CA VAL A 65 -21.30 -3.11 2.87
C VAL A 65 -20.51 -2.26 1.87
N ILE A 66 -19.36 -1.71 2.27
CA ILE A 66 -18.58 -0.83 1.39
C ILE A 66 -17.87 -1.62 0.27
N ALA A 67 -17.44 -2.85 0.55
CA ALA A 67 -16.77 -3.70 -0.45
C ALA A 67 -17.71 -4.26 -1.53
N GLN A 68 -19.03 -4.34 -1.26
CA GLN A 68 -20.02 -4.80 -2.24
C GLN A 68 -20.73 -3.65 -2.98
N ALA A 69 -20.55 -2.40 -2.54
CA ALA A 69 -21.23 -1.23 -3.09
C ALA A 69 -20.48 -0.52 -4.24
N THR A 70 -19.32 -1.03 -4.66
CA THR A 70 -18.66 -0.57 -5.90
C THR A 70 -18.78 -1.63 -7.00
N PRO A 71 -19.94 -1.75 -7.67
CA PRO A 71 -19.99 -2.41 -8.97
C PRO A 71 -19.22 -1.55 -9.98
N ASP A 72 -18.18 -2.13 -10.59
CA ASP A 72 -17.53 -1.71 -11.84
C ASP A 72 -17.25 -0.21 -12.06
N ALA A 73 -16.36 0.39 -11.26
CA ALA A 73 -15.81 1.72 -11.55
C ALA A 73 -14.55 1.71 -12.47
N PHE A 74 -14.23 0.58 -13.11
CA PHE A 74 -13.05 0.44 -14.00
C PHE A 74 -13.40 -0.11 -15.39
N HIS A 75 -14.48 0.39 -15.99
CA HIS A 75 -14.67 0.33 -17.44
C HIS A 75 -14.61 1.75 -18.01
N TYR A 76 -13.45 2.11 -18.54
CA TYR A 76 -13.25 3.12 -19.58
C TYR A 76 -12.07 2.71 -20.44
#